data_AF-A0A235HSH4-F1
#
_entry.id   AF-A0A235HSH4-F1
#
_cell.length_a   1.000
_cell.length_b   1.000
_cell.length_c   1.000
_cell.angle_alpha   90.00
_cell.angle_beta   90.00
_cell.angle_gamma   90.00
#
_symmetry.space_group_name_H-M   'P 1'
#
loop_
_entity.id
_entity.type
_entity.pdbx_description
1 polymer ?
#
loop_
_entity_poly.entity_id
_entity_poly.type
_entity_poly.pdbx_seq_one_letter_code
_entity_poly.pdbx_strand_id
1 'polypeptide(L)'
;MDDTLKKAGLIFMKVGLHAQESIEDIIKRKQNEFEEAGAIFWGYGGNTCHPLSMVQPFAREIEKSGNEVLIVMQKMNSKHAASPEIAKQYSDDGVNWQPIPKGIEVRGSRYALVLDQLQMEEFDLDISELEVGVGPNRGRKGDKYLLGRADKGCFFYTPHHAPVTPEEQSIKRIGIVARVKAPYAVFLKN
;
A
#
# COMPACT_ATOMS: atom_id res chain seq x y z
N MET A 1 6.42 -14.05 10.13
CA MET A 1 5.67 -13.39 9.05
C MET A 1 4.22 -13.87 9.02
N ASP A 2 3.97 -15.18 8.88
CA ASP A 2 2.62 -15.71 8.58
C ASP A 2 1.53 -15.31 9.60
N ASP A 3 1.74 -15.52 10.90
CA ASP A 3 0.76 -15.14 11.93
C ASP A 3 0.54 -13.62 12.07
N THR A 4 1.59 -12.82 11.84
CA THR A 4 1.49 -11.36 11.86
C THR A 4 0.67 -10.86 10.68
N LEU A 5 0.95 -11.39 9.48
CA LEU A 5 0.24 -11.05 8.24
C LEU A 5 -1.26 -11.38 8.35
N LYS A 6 -1.60 -12.51 8.97
CA LYS A 6 -2.98 -12.97 9.15
C LYS A 6 -3.80 -12.11 10.14
N LYS A 7 -3.14 -11.43 11.08
CA LYS A 7 -3.78 -10.53 12.05
C LYS A 7 -3.77 -9.07 11.59
N ALA A 8 -2.87 -8.72 10.68
CA ALA A 8 -2.72 -7.37 10.18
C ALA A 8 -3.90 -6.95 9.28
N GLY A 9 -4.10 -5.64 9.18
CA GLY A 9 -4.82 -5.05 8.06
C GLY A 9 -3.89 -4.94 6.86
N LEU A 10 -4.31 -5.41 5.70
CA LEU A 10 -3.45 -5.46 4.52
C LEU A 10 -3.82 -4.36 3.51
N ILE A 11 -2.85 -3.57 3.09
CA ILE A 11 -2.94 -2.76 1.88
C ILE A 11 -2.20 -3.52 0.78
N PHE A 12 -2.92 -4.11 -0.16
CA PHE A 12 -2.30 -4.74 -1.32
C PHE A 12 -2.08 -3.71 -2.42
N MET A 13 -0.92 -3.70 -3.06
CA MET A 13 -0.65 -2.89 -4.25
C MET A 13 0.12 -3.67 -5.32
N LYS A 14 -0.32 -3.54 -6.58
CA LYS A 14 0.47 -3.88 -7.76
C LYS A 14 1.45 -2.73 -8.01
N VAL A 15 2.74 -3.01 -8.04
CA VAL A 15 3.79 -2.00 -8.22
C VAL A 15 4.53 -2.29 -9.51
N GLY A 16 4.58 -1.30 -10.39
CA GLY A 16 5.37 -1.38 -11.61
C GLY A 16 6.67 -0.58 -11.54
N LEU A 17 7.49 -0.71 -12.59
CA LEU A 17 8.64 0.16 -12.81
C LEU A 17 8.14 1.60 -12.95
N HIS A 18 8.39 2.40 -11.91
CA HIS A 18 8.12 3.84 -11.94
C HIS A 18 9.41 4.56 -12.37
N ALA A 19 9.28 5.54 -13.27
CA ALA A 19 10.35 6.50 -13.60
C ALA A 19 11.65 5.94 -14.22
N GLN A 20 11.59 4.84 -14.98
CA GLN A 20 12.78 4.20 -15.60
C GLN A 20 13.85 3.73 -14.59
N GLU A 21 13.50 3.66 -13.31
CA GLU A 21 14.35 3.22 -12.20
C GLU A 21 14.12 1.72 -11.95
N SER A 22 15.16 0.98 -11.56
CA SER A 22 15.01 -0.41 -11.11
C SER A 22 14.22 -0.46 -9.79
N ILE A 23 13.62 -1.60 -9.46
CA ILE A 23 12.92 -1.73 -8.17
C ILE A 23 13.92 -1.62 -7.02
N GLU A 24 15.14 -2.12 -7.22
CA GLU A 24 16.24 -2.09 -6.27
C GLU A 24 16.68 -0.65 -5.97
N ASP A 25 16.79 0.19 -6.99
CA ASP A 25 17.12 1.61 -6.83
C ASP A 25 15.99 2.38 -6.13
N ILE A 26 14.72 2.11 -6.50
CA ILE A 26 13.54 2.67 -5.80
C ILE A 26 13.63 2.32 -4.31
N ILE A 27 13.87 1.06 -3.98
CA ILE A 27 13.93 0.61 -2.59
C ILE A 27 15.07 1.29 -1.85
N LYS A 28 16.27 1.34 -2.44
CA LYS A 28 17.43 2.00 -1.83
C LYS A 28 17.13 3.47 -1.53
N ARG A 29 16.56 4.19 -2.49
CA ARG A 29 16.16 5.59 -2.30
C ARG A 29 15.11 5.72 -1.20
N LYS A 30 14.11 4.84 -1.18
CA LYS A 30 13.06 4.85 -0.15
C LYS A 30 13.59 4.46 1.23
N GLN A 31 14.60 3.60 1.33
CA GLN A 31 15.29 3.33 2.60
C GLN A 31 16.04 4.58 3.09
N ASN A 32 16.69 5.33 2.21
CA ASN A 32 17.30 6.61 2.59
C ASN A 32 16.27 7.63 3.09
N GLU A 33 15.04 7.65 2.54
CA GLU A 33 13.96 8.50 3.08
C GLU A 33 13.69 8.18 4.56
N PHE A 34 13.67 6.89 4.90
CA PHE A 34 13.48 6.47 6.28
C PHE A 34 14.64 6.91 7.17
N GLU A 35 15.88 6.75 6.71
CA GLU A 35 17.08 7.14 7.47
C GLU A 35 17.13 8.65 7.74
N GLU A 36 16.74 9.48 6.78
CA GLU A 36 16.81 10.93 6.90
C GLU A 36 15.59 11.55 7.61
N ALA A 37 14.38 11.01 7.36
CA ALA A 37 13.13 11.62 7.79
C ALA A 37 12.34 10.78 8.82
N GLY A 38 12.77 9.55 9.11
CA GLY A 38 12.06 8.60 9.98
C GLY A 38 10.74 8.08 9.39
N ALA A 39 10.53 8.27 8.09
CA ALA A 39 9.35 7.81 7.36
C ALA A 39 9.63 7.72 5.86
N ILE A 40 8.87 6.87 5.19
CA ILE A 40 8.90 6.73 3.73
C ILE A 40 7.55 7.20 3.18
N PHE A 41 7.55 8.00 2.12
CA PHE A 41 6.31 8.33 1.41
C PHE A 41 6.21 7.51 0.13
N TRP A 42 5.28 6.56 0.13
CA TRP A 42 5.01 5.73 -1.03
C TRP A 42 3.88 6.32 -1.86
N GLY A 43 4.24 7.00 -2.94
CA GLY A 43 3.30 7.70 -3.82
C GLY A 43 2.37 6.78 -4.60
N TYR A 44 1.10 7.18 -4.71
CA TYR A 44 0.11 6.51 -5.56
C TYR A 44 -0.95 7.49 -6.08
N GLY A 45 -1.75 7.03 -7.05
CA GLY A 45 -2.87 7.78 -7.63
C GLY A 45 -4.17 6.97 -7.67
N GLY A 46 -5.27 7.60 -8.09
CA GLY A 46 -6.60 6.97 -8.16
C GLY A 46 -7.36 6.96 -6.83
N ASN A 47 -8.66 6.67 -6.88
CA ASN A 47 -9.58 6.88 -5.74
C ASN A 47 -9.79 5.64 -4.84
N THR A 48 -9.31 4.46 -5.23
CA THR A 48 -9.56 3.21 -4.49
C THR A 48 -8.92 3.16 -3.09
N CYS A 49 -7.86 3.94 -2.86
CA CYS A 49 -7.20 4.10 -1.57
C CYS A 49 -7.15 5.58 -1.17
N HIS A 50 -8.24 6.33 -1.32
CA HIS A 50 -8.28 7.73 -0.90
C HIS A 50 -7.91 7.90 0.60
N PRO A 51 -7.05 8.87 0.99
CA PRO A 51 -6.55 8.97 2.37
C PRO A 51 -7.66 9.01 3.43
N LEU A 52 -8.60 9.95 3.33
CA LEU A 52 -9.59 10.21 4.38
C LEU A 52 -10.76 9.24 4.41
N SER A 53 -11.13 8.68 3.26
CA SER A 53 -12.36 7.89 3.15
C SER A 53 -12.10 6.38 3.10
N MET A 54 -10.84 5.96 2.91
CA MET A 54 -10.47 4.56 2.77
C MET A 54 -9.33 4.20 3.74
N VAL A 55 -8.12 4.72 3.49
CA VAL A 55 -6.90 4.21 4.15
C VAL A 55 -6.86 4.57 5.63
N GLN A 56 -7.06 5.84 5.97
CA GLN A 56 -6.98 6.27 7.37
C GLN A 56 -8.08 5.66 8.25
N PRO A 57 -9.37 5.62 7.85
CA PRO A 57 -10.40 4.95 8.64
C PRO A 57 -10.10 3.47 8.84
N PHE A 58 -9.70 2.77 7.77
CA PHE A 58 -9.32 1.35 7.84
C PHE A 58 -8.17 1.14 8.83
N ALA A 59 -7.09 1.91 8.72
CA ALA A 59 -5.94 1.75 9.59
C ALA A 59 -6.26 2.01 11.07
N ARG A 60 -7.07 3.02 11.36
CA ARG A 60 -7.53 3.30 12.72
C ARG A 60 -8.39 2.18 13.30
N GLU A 61 -9.21 1.50 12.49
CA GLU A 61 -10.01 0.33 12.92
C GLU A 61 -9.10 -0.85 13.29
N ILE A 62 -8.07 -1.08 12.49
CA ILE A 62 -7.06 -2.13 12.72
C ILE A 62 -6.26 -1.86 14.01
N GLU A 63 -5.75 -0.65 14.18
CA GLU A 63 -4.98 -0.29 15.38
C GLU A 63 -5.82 -0.32 16.66
N LYS A 64 -7.10 0.06 16.59
CA LYS A 64 -8.03 -0.11 17.72
C LYS A 64 -8.18 -1.55 18.19
N SER A 65 -7.95 -2.51 17.30
CA SER A 65 -7.99 -3.94 17.59
C SER A 65 -6.64 -4.47 18.08
N GLY A 66 -5.64 -3.61 18.28
CA GLY A 66 -4.29 -3.98 18.70
C GLY A 66 -3.41 -4.57 17.60
N ASN A 67 -3.87 -4.50 16.34
CA ASN A 67 -3.15 -5.03 15.18
C ASN A 67 -2.48 -3.89 14.40
N GLU A 68 -1.54 -4.25 13.52
CA GLU A 68 -0.87 -3.29 12.65
C GLU A 68 -1.41 -3.34 11.21
N VAL A 69 -1.10 -2.31 10.43
CA VAL A 69 -1.38 -2.27 9.00
C VAL A 69 -0.08 -2.51 8.23
N LEU A 70 -0.11 -3.45 7.30
CA LEU A 70 1.00 -3.75 6.41
C LEU A 70 0.62 -3.40 4.97
N ILE A 71 1.53 -2.77 4.24
CA ILE A 71 1.46 -2.76 2.78
C ILE A 71 2.21 -3.99 2.25
N VAL A 72 1.59 -4.74 1.34
CA VAL A 72 2.20 -5.84 0.60
C VAL A 72 2.16 -5.54 -0.89
N MET A 73 3.29 -5.68 -1.56
CA MET A 73 3.45 -5.24 -2.94
C MET A 73 3.82 -6.38 -3.88
N GLN A 74 2.99 -6.55 -4.91
CA GLN A 74 3.26 -7.44 -6.03
C GLN A 74 4.03 -6.66 -7.11
N LYS A 75 5.26 -7.07 -7.40
CA LYS A 75 6.04 -6.51 -8.53
C LYS A 75 5.38 -6.90 -9.86
N MET A 76 5.27 -5.94 -10.78
CA MET A 76 4.72 -6.14 -12.11
C MET A 76 5.54 -5.41 -13.18
N ASN A 77 5.61 -5.98 -14.38
CA ASN A 77 6.18 -5.31 -15.54
C ASN A 77 5.16 -4.30 -16.11
N SER A 78 4.99 -3.17 -15.45
CA SER A 78 4.12 -2.07 -15.91
C SER A 78 4.96 -0.93 -16.50
N LYS A 79 4.52 -0.33 -17.61
CA LYS A 79 5.18 0.81 -18.28
C LYS A 79 4.54 2.16 -17.93
N HIS A 80 4.13 2.37 -16.68
CA HIS A 80 3.48 3.63 -16.28
C HIS A 80 4.52 4.68 -15.88
N ALA A 81 4.74 5.67 -16.75
CA ALA A 81 5.59 6.80 -16.43
C ALA A 81 4.83 7.79 -15.53
N ALA A 82 5.33 8.02 -14.31
CA ALA A 82 4.83 9.09 -13.46
C ALA A 82 5.29 10.45 -14.02
N SER A 83 4.50 11.51 -13.78
CA SER A 83 4.94 12.88 -14.03
C SER A 83 6.24 13.16 -13.25
N PRO A 84 7.23 13.86 -13.83
CA PRO A 84 8.48 14.18 -13.15
C PRO A 84 8.30 15.16 -11.99
N GLU A 85 7.13 15.79 -11.87
CA GLU A 85 6.82 16.77 -10.82
C GLU A 85 6.94 16.17 -9.42
N ILE A 86 7.74 16.82 -8.58
CA ILE A 86 7.96 16.47 -7.18
C ILE A 86 6.92 17.20 -6.34
N ALA A 87 6.28 16.47 -5.42
CA ALA A 87 5.41 17.08 -4.41
C ALA A 87 6.25 17.99 -3.48
N LYS A 88 5.76 19.21 -3.21
CA LYS A 88 6.39 20.15 -2.28
C LYS A 88 5.72 20.17 -0.92
N GLN A 89 4.44 19.81 -0.88
CA GLN A 89 3.64 19.84 0.33
C GLN A 89 2.84 18.54 0.50
N TYR A 90 2.56 18.19 1.75
CA TYR A 90 1.62 17.15 2.12
C TYR A 90 0.59 17.64 3.12
N SER A 91 -0.51 16.91 3.25
CA SER A 91 -1.54 17.14 4.24
C SER A 91 -2.16 15.81 4.63
N ASP A 92 -2.43 15.61 5.91
CA ASP A 92 -3.14 14.42 6.42
C ASP A 92 -4.66 14.63 6.48
N ASP A 93 -5.14 15.88 6.44
CA ASP A 93 -6.57 16.24 6.48
C ASP A 93 -7.09 16.87 5.17
N GLY A 94 -6.20 17.13 4.21
CA GLY A 94 -6.52 17.79 2.94
C GLY A 94 -6.72 19.31 3.03
N VAL A 95 -6.55 19.90 4.21
CA VAL A 95 -6.80 21.32 4.51
C VAL A 95 -5.51 22.01 4.97
N ASN A 96 -4.82 21.43 5.95
CA ASN A 96 -3.59 21.95 6.52
C ASN A 96 -2.38 21.37 5.77
N TRP A 97 -1.68 22.22 5.02
CA TRP A 97 -0.56 21.82 4.18
C TRP A 97 0.77 22.13 4.84
N GLN A 98 1.65 21.14 4.87
CA GLN A 98 2.99 21.21 5.44
C GLN A 98 4.03 20.91 4.35
N PRO A 99 5.25 21.44 4.45
CA PRO A 99 6.33 21.06 3.52
C PRO A 99 6.60 19.55 3.62
N ILE A 100 6.91 18.91 2.50
CA ILE A 100 7.41 17.53 2.50
C ILE A 100 8.68 17.46 3.38
N PRO A 101 8.81 16.46 4.28
CA PRO A 101 9.99 16.32 5.11
C PRO A 101 11.27 16.24 4.27
N LYS A 102 12.34 16.87 4.76
CA LYS A 102 13.65 16.82 4.10
C LYS A 102 14.08 15.36 3.91
N GLY A 103 14.58 15.03 2.72
CA GLY A 103 15.00 13.67 2.35
C GLY A 103 13.93 12.84 1.64
N ILE A 104 12.65 13.22 1.76
CA ILE A 104 11.54 12.52 1.10
C ILE A 104 11.29 13.09 -0.29
N GLU A 105 11.17 12.21 -1.29
CA GLU A 105 10.83 12.60 -2.66
C GLU A 105 9.70 11.73 -3.24
N VAL A 106 8.58 12.38 -3.55
CA VAL A 106 7.43 11.72 -4.18
C VAL A 106 7.12 12.41 -5.51
N ARG A 107 7.08 11.62 -6.59
CA ARG A 107 6.88 12.10 -7.96
C ARG A 107 5.52 11.69 -8.50
N GLY A 108 4.87 12.60 -9.23
CA GLY A 108 3.69 12.34 -10.05
C GLY A 108 2.51 11.68 -9.32
N SER A 109 2.43 11.84 -8.01
CA SER A 109 1.45 11.16 -7.15
C SER A 109 0.54 12.18 -6.48
N ARG A 110 -0.74 11.83 -6.37
CA ARG A 110 -1.74 12.68 -5.68
C ARG A 110 -1.80 12.40 -4.18
N TYR A 111 -1.46 11.17 -3.80
CA TYR A 111 -1.47 10.69 -2.42
C TYR A 111 -0.17 9.93 -2.14
N ALA A 112 0.17 9.74 -0.88
CA ALA A 112 1.20 8.80 -0.45
C ALA A 112 0.74 8.01 0.77
N LEU A 113 1.19 6.76 0.88
CA LEU A 113 1.18 6.05 2.16
C LEU A 113 2.39 6.52 2.98
N VAL A 114 2.21 6.59 4.29
CA VAL A 114 3.30 6.87 5.23
C VAL A 114 3.75 5.55 5.81
N LEU A 115 4.95 5.12 5.43
CA LEU A 115 5.50 3.83 5.81
C LEU A 115 6.64 4.00 6.81
N ASP A 116 6.85 2.93 7.57
CA ASP A 116 8.07 2.66 8.31
C ASP A 116 9.16 2.10 7.34
N GLN A 117 10.09 1.30 7.84
CA GLN A 117 11.08 0.60 7.02
C GLN A 117 10.46 -0.29 5.93
N LEU A 118 11.02 -0.20 4.71
CA LEU A 118 10.74 -1.12 3.61
C LEU A 118 11.61 -2.38 3.70
N GLN A 119 10.96 -3.54 3.56
CA GLN A 119 11.59 -4.85 3.63
C GLN A 119 11.38 -5.60 2.32
N MET A 120 12.45 -6.24 1.86
CA MET A 120 12.43 -7.13 0.71
C MET A 120 12.14 -8.54 1.19
N GLU A 121 10.90 -8.98 0.96
CA GLU A 121 10.43 -10.29 1.39
C GLU A 121 9.67 -10.98 0.28
N GLU A 122 10.02 -12.23 0.01
CA GLU A 122 9.39 -13.05 -1.01
C GLU A 122 8.51 -14.13 -0.38
N PHE A 123 7.21 -14.05 -0.65
CA PHE A 123 6.25 -15.07 -0.26
C PHE A 123 5.04 -15.08 -1.19
N ASP A 124 4.31 -16.19 -1.18
CA ASP A 124 3.08 -16.33 -1.94
C ASP A 124 1.88 -15.96 -1.06
N LEU A 125 1.03 -15.08 -1.58
CA LEU A 125 -0.21 -14.65 -0.95
C LEU A 125 -1.40 -15.08 -1.82
N ASP A 126 -2.30 -15.87 -1.25
CA ASP A 126 -3.58 -16.17 -1.90
C ASP A 126 -4.54 -14.98 -1.72
N ILE A 127 -4.73 -14.18 -2.78
CA ILE A 127 -5.63 -13.02 -2.70
C ILE A 127 -7.11 -13.42 -2.63
N SER A 128 -7.46 -14.70 -2.82
CA SER A 128 -8.82 -15.21 -2.57
C SER A 128 -9.12 -15.38 -1.06
N GLU A 129 -8.08 -15.43 -0.22
CA GLU A 129 -8.18 -15.37 1.25
C GLU A 129 -8.25 -13.94 1.78
N LEU A 130 -8.42 -12.95 0.90
CA LEU A 130 -8.58 -11.56 1.30
C LEU A 130 -10.03 -11.12 1.10
N GLU A 131 -10.46 -10.20 1.96
CA GLU A 131 -11.76 -9.54 1.87
C GLU A 131 -11.59 -8.02 1.97
N VAL A 132 -12.24 -7.26 1.10
CA VAL A 132 -12.16 -5.79 1.12
C VAL A 132 -12.67 -5.26 2.47
N GLY A 133 -11.82 -4.51 3.16
CA GLY A 133 -12.10 -4.06 4.53
C GLY A 133 -12.83 -2.73 4.65
N VAL A 134 -12.83 -1.90 3.59
CA VAL A 134 -13.35 -0.53 3.66
C VAL A 134 -14.00 -0.08 2.34
N GLY A 135 -14.95 0.86 2.45
CA GLY A 135 -15.61 1.51 1.32
C GLY A 135 -16.74 0.69 0.67
N PRO A 136 -17.21 1.10 -0.53
CA PRO A 136 -18.42 0.55 -1.14
C PRO A 136 -18.35 -0.94 -1.51
N ASN A 137 -17.15 -1.51 -1.61
CA ASN A 137 -16.93 -2.92 -1.93
C ASN A 137 -16.60 -3.75 -0.67
N ARG A 138 -16.79 -3.23 0.55
CA ARG A 138 -16.54 -3.98 1.79
C ARG A 138 -17.25 -5.34 1.74
N GLY A 139 -16.55 -6.40 2.15
CA GLY A 139 -17.06 -7.77 2.09
C GLY A 139 -16.77 -8.50 0.77
N ARG A 140 -16.30 -7.81 -0.27
CA ARG A 140 -15.96 -8.45 -1.55
C ARG A 140 -14.63 -9.19 -1.44
N LYS A 141 -14.57 -10.41 -1.98
CA LYS A 141 -13.34 -11.20 -2.06
C LYS A 141 -12.24 -10.51 -2.89
N GLY A 142 -10.99 -10.65 -2.45
CA GLY A 142 -9.83 -9.95 -2.98
C GLY A 142 -9.54 -10.32 -4.44
N ASP A 143 -9.60 -11.60 -4.78
CA ASP A 143 -9.50 -12.10 -6.16
C ASP A 143 -10.57 -11.45 -7.06
N LYS A 144 -11.83 -11.38 -6.62
CA LYS A 144 -12.93 -10.76 -7.37
C LYS A 144 -12.82 -9.25 -7.47
N TYR A 145 -12.19 -8.59 -6.51
CA TYR A 145 -11.98 -7.15 -6.51
C TYR A 145 -10.78 -6.75 -7.40
N LEU A 146 -9.67 -7.49 -7.31
CA LEU A 146 -8.41 -7.23 -8.01
C LEU A 146 -8.34 -7.77 -9.46
N LEU A 147 -9.33 -8.55 -9.89
CA LEU A 147 -9.52 -8.99 -11.28
C LEU A 147 -9.80 -7.83 -12.25
N GLY A 148 -10.39 -6.74 -11.76
CA GLY A 148 -10.74 -5.57 -12.58
C GLY A 148 -9.61 -4.56 -12.73
N ARG A 149 -9.97 -3.27 -12.82
CA ARG A 149 -9.03 -2.15 -12.89
C ARG A 149 -8.34 -1.83 -11.56
N ALA A 150 -8.72 -2.52 -10.48
CA ALA A 150 -8.12 -2.31 -9.17
C ALA A 150 -6.71 -2.88 -9.13
N ASP A 151 -5.76 -1.98 -8.92
CA ASP A 151 -4.35 -2.25 -8.65
C ASP A 151 -4.03 -2.20 -7.15
N LYS A 152 -4.99 -1.74 -6.33
CA LYS A 152 -4.82 -1.57 -4.89
C LYS A 152 -6.13 -1.62 -4.11
N GLY A 153 -6.03 -1.97 -2.83
CA GLY A 153 -7.15 -1.94 -1.89
C GLY A 153 -6.70 -2.21 -0.45
N CYS A 154 -7.61 -2.00 0.50
CA CYS A 154 -7.45 -2.35 1.91
C CYS A 154 -8.27 -3.61 2.21
N PHE A 155 -7.66 -4.58 2.89
CA PHE A 155 -8.19 -5.93 3.04
C PHE A 155 -7.99 -6.48 4.45
N PHE A 156 -8.92 -7.33 4.87
CA PHE A 156 -8.73 -8.26 5.97
C PHE A 156 -8.31 -9.62 5.41
N TYR A 157 -7.50 -10.36 6.18
CA TYR A 157 -7.25 -11.76 5.92
C TYR A 157 -8.46 -12.58 6.42
N THR A 158 -9.05 -13.39 5.54
CA THR A 158 -10.23 -14.22 5.76
C THR A 158 -9.98 -15.57 5.10
N PRO A 159 -9.36 -16.52 5.83
CA PRO A 159 -8.94 -17.80 5.27
C PRO A 159 -10.12 -18.61 4.77
N HIS A 160 -9.87 -19.57 3.89
CA HIS A 160 -10.91 -20.50 3.47
C HIS A 160 -11.38 -21.37 4.64
N HIS A 161 -12.69 -21.55 4.79
CA HIS A 161 -13.27 -22.37 5.87
C HIS A 161 -13.22 -23.87 5.54
N ALA A 162 -13.03 -24.22 4.26
CA ALA A 162 -12.89 -25.57 3.77
C ALA A 162 -11.71 -25.63 2.77
N PRO A 163 -11.10 -26.80 2.54
CA PRO A 163 -10.12 -26.96 1.48
C PRO A 163 -10.72 -26.55 0.14
N VAL A 164 -10.04 -25.63 -0.54
CA VAL A 164 -10.38 -25.18 -1.91
C VAL A 164 -9.46 -25.87 -2.92
N THR A 165 -9.92 -26.02 -4.16
CA THR A 165 -9.09 -26.59 -5.21
C THR A 165 -8.01 -25.58 -5.64
N PRO A 166 -6.90 -26.03 -6.26
CA PRO A 166 -5.87 -25.12 -6.77
C PRO A 166 -6.41 -24.08 -7.77
N GLU A 167 -7.47 -24.40 -8.51
CA GLU A 167 -8.12 -23.48 -9.47
C GLU A 167 -8.92 -22.37 -8.80
N GLU A 168 -9.34 -22.57 -7.55
CA GLU A 168 -10.07 -21.58 -6.74
C GLU A 168 -9.13 -20.60 -6.03
N GLN A 169 -7.85 -20.98 -5.89
CA GLN A 169 -6.82 -20.11 -5.34
C GLN A 169 -6.38 -19.03 -6.33
N SER A 170 -6.02 -17.86 -5.81
CA SER A 170 -5.46 -16.77 -6.60
C SER A 170 -4.13 -16.32 -6.02
N ILE A 171 -3.08 -17.09 -6.31
CA ILE A 171 -1.75 -16.82 -5.75
C ILE A 171 -1.11 -15.58 -6.42
N LYS A 172 -0.50 -14.73 -5.60
CA LYS A 172 0.36 -13.60 -6.01
C LYS A 172 1.67 -13.66 -5.24
N ARG A 173 2.79 -13.59 -5.96
CA ARG A 173 4.12 -13.43 -5.38
C ARG A 173 4.29 -12.00 -4.87
N ILE A 174 4.40 -11.83 -3.56
CA ILE A 174 4.77 -10.58 -2.91
C ILE A 174 6.29 -10.49 -2.88
N GLY A 175 6.83 -9.28 -3.07
CA GLY A 175 8.27 -9.04 -3.05
C GLY A 175 8.71 -7.90 -2.13
N ILE A 176 7.77 -7.08 -1.63
CA ILE A 176 8.08 -5.92 -0.80
C ILE A 176 6.97 -5.75 0.24
N VAL A 177 7.37 -5.50 1.48
CA VAL A 177 6.47 -5.25 2.62
C VAL A 177 6.95 -4.04 3.41
N ALA A 178 6.02 -3.30 4.01
CA ALA A 178 6.32 -2.31 5.03
C ALA A 178 5.14 -2.14 5.99
N ARG A 179 5.43 -1.68 7.20
CA ARG A 179 4.40 -1.21 8.13
C ARG A 179 3.89 0.16 7.71
N VAL A 180 2.59 0.36 7.71
CA VAL A 180 1.94 1.65 7.49
C VAL A 180 1.76 2.32 8.85
N LYS A 181 2.31 3.52 9.02
CA LYS A 181 2.28 4.27 10.29
C LYS A 181 1.45 5.54 10.17
N ALA A 182 0.92 6.03 11.28
CA ALA A 182 0.20 7.30 11.32
C ALA A 182 1.01 8.44 10.61
N PRO A 183 0.35 9.29 9.80
CA PRO A 183 -1.10 9.38 9.54
C PRO A 183 -1.63 8.40 8.47
N TYR A 184 -0.91 7.32 8.17
CA TYR A 184 -1.24 6.20 7.27
C TYR A 184 -1.23 6.55 5.78
N ALA A 185 -1.94 7.62 5.41
CA ALA A 185 -1.96 8.16 4.06
C ALA A 185 -2.13 9.67 4.10
N VAL A 186 -1.53 10.36 3.13
CA VAL A 186 -1.53 11.82 3.00
C VAL A 186 -1.86 12.25 1.58
N PHE A 187 -2.38 13.46 1.46
CA PHE A 187 -2.48 14.21 0.21
C PHE A 187 -1.12 14.80 -0.16
N LEU A 188 -0.87 14.94 -1.46
CA LEU A 188 0.33 15.56 -2.02
C LEU A 188 -0.06 16.69 -2.97
N LYS A 189 0.77 17.74 -2.99
CA LYS A 189 0.64 18.88 -3.90
C LYS A 189 2.02 19.46 -4.23
N ASN A 190 2.15 20.03 -5.43
CA ASN A 190 3.32 20.76 -5.93
C ASN A 190 3.20 22.27 -5.72
#